data_AF-A0A2E1I890-F1
#
_entry.id   AF-A0A2E1I890-F1
#
_cell.length_a   1.000
_cell.length_b   1.000
_cell.length_c   1.000
_cell.angle_alpha   90.00
_cell.angle_beta   90.00
_cell.angle_gamma   90.00
#
_symmetry.space_group_name_H-M   'P 1'
#
loop_
_entity.id
_entity.type
_entity.pdbx_description
1 polymer ?
#
loop_
_entity_poly.entity_id
_entity_poly.type
_entity_poly.pdbx_seq_one_letter_code
_entity_poly.pdbx_strand_id
1 'polypeptide(L)'
;MAAHRGQRPPPTEQEITQAFEIAKKTSRRNIIREVGNTVSEEGDVNSAIKLVDSFPTRNDMPGARTIPSKVIPETDRSDRPGEDREFMDRFKAEEEIRKTGKELSEPNVEKIIGERKAKRRELDNLLSGVDDLINDENE
;
A
#
# COMPACT_ATOMS: atom_id res chain seq x y z
N MET A 1 10.62 35.33 35.85
CA MET A 1 9.49 34.67 36.54
C MET A 1 8.20 35.09 35.87
N ALA A 2 7.32 34.12 35.65
CA ALA A 2 6.08 34.24 34.89
C ALA A 2 5.04 35.15 35.56
N ALA A 3 4.30 35.90 34.74
CA ALA A 3 3.01 36.49 35.11
C ALA A 3 1.91 35.99 34.16
N HIS A 4 1.77 34.67 34.03
CA HIS A 4 0.60 34.05 33.42
C HIS A 4 -0.43 33.76 34.51
N ARG A 5 -1.18 34.76 34.98
CA ARG A 5 -2.39 34.55 35.79
C ARG A 5 -3.44 35.65 35.53
N GLY A 6 -4.61 35.20 35.10
CA GLY A 6 -5.85 35.97 34.99
C GLY A 6 -6.63 35.53 33.76
N GLN A 7 -7.80 34.91 33.94
CA GLN A 7 -8.78 34.78 32.86
C GLN A 7 -9.14 36.20 32.41
N ARG A 8 -8.67 36.61 31.23
CA ARG A 8 -9.13 37.84 30.61
C ARG A 8 -10.60 37.64 30.26
N PRO A 9 -11.51 38.59 30.56
CA PRO A 9 -12.87 38.51 30.05
C PRO A 9 -12.82 38.36 28.52
N PRO A 10 -13.82 37.69 27.91
CA PRO A 10 -13.87 37.55 26.47
C PRO A 10 -13.77 38.95 25.83
N PRO A 11 -12.92 39.12 24.80
CA PRO A 11 -12.70 40.42 24.19
C PRO A 11 -14.03 40.98 23.68
N THR A 12 -14.22 42.27 23.87
CA THR A 12 -15.43 42.96 23.41
C THR A 12 -15.42 43.10 21.89
N GLU A 13 -16.59 43.24 21.26
CA GLU A 13 -16.70 43.39 19.80
C GLU A 13 -15.85 44.55 19.27
N GLN A 14 -15.71 45.63 20.05
CA GLN A 14 -14.89 46.79 19.70
C GLN A 14 -13.38 46.48 19.70
N GLU A 15 -12.91 45.66 20.64
CA GLU A 15 -11.51 45.22 20.67
C GLU A 15 -11.20 44.29 19.50
N ILE A 16 -12.17 43.45 19.13
CA ILE A 16 -12.07 42.54 17.99
C ILE A 16 -11.98 43.35 16.68
N THR A 17 -12.87 44.32 16.46
CA THR A 17 -12.85 45.14 15.23
C THR A 17 -11.56 45.95 15.12
N GLN A 18 -11.08 46.55 16.22
CA GLN A 18 -9.80 47.26 16.23
C GLN A 18 -8.61 46.33 15.91
N ALA A 19 -8.59 45.11 16.45
CA ALA A 19 -7.55 44.13 16.14
C ALA A 19 -7.54 43.76 14.64
N PHE A 20 -8.72 43.60 14.03
CA PHE A 20 -8.84 43.34 12.59
C PHE A 20 -8.41 44.54 11.74
N GLU A 21 -8.72 45.78 12.13
CA GLU A 21 -8.25 46.96 11.41
C GLU A 21 -6.72 47.11 11.46
N ILE A 22 -6.11 46.83 12.63
CA ILE A 22 -4.66 46.86 12.80
C ILE A 22 -4.01 45.75 11.95
N ALA A 23 -4.58 44.54 11.95
CA ALA A 23 -4.12 43.43 11.13
C ALA A 23 -4.23 43.74 9.62
N LYS A 24 -5.31 44.40 9.20
CA LYS A 24 -5.52 44.81 7.80
C LYS A 24 -4.52 45.89 7.35
N LYS A 25 -4.16 46.81 8.23
CA LYS A 25 -3.16 47.87 7.97
C LYS A 25 -1.73 47.34 8.02
N THR A 26 -1.48 46.29 8.79
CA THR A 26 -0.16 45.64 8.89
C THR A 26 -0.01 44.57 7.81
N SER A 27 0.32 44.99 6.58
CA SER A 27 0.81 44.06 5.56
C SER A 27 2.13 43.45 6.04
N ARG A 28 2.09 42.20 6.52
CA ARG A 28 3.31 41.46 6.85
C ARG A 28 4.04 41.21 5.53
N ARG A 29 5.14 41.94 5.30
CA ARG A 29 6.04 41.68 4.17
C ARG A 29 6.45 40.22 4.22
N ASN A 30 6.10 39.47 3.19
CA ASN A 30 6.43 38.06 3.11
C ASN A 30 7.77 37.96 2.38
N ILE A 31 8.86 38.05 3.14
CA ILE A 31 10.25 38.09 2.63
C ILE A 31 10.54 36.87 1.74
N ILE A 32 9.92 35.72 2.02
CA ILE A 32 10.06 34.50 1.19
C ILE A 32 9.43 34.71 -0.19
N ARG A 33 8.26 35.37 -0.29
CA ARG A 33 7.68 35.75 -1.58
C ARG A 33 8.46 36.83 -2.30
N GLU A 34 9.00 37.80 -1.57
CA GLU A 34 9.67 38.98 -2.16
C GLU A 34 11.11 38.70 -2.62
N VAL A 35 11.83 37.80 -1.94
CA VAL A 35 13.26 37.52 -2.19
C VAL A 35 13.54 36.04 -2.44
N GLY A 36 12.82 35.14 -1.77
CA GLY A 36 13.15 33.71 -1.75
C GLY A 36 12.65 32.91 -2.95
N ASN A 37 11.63 33.39 -3.64
CA ASN A 37 10.99 32.67 -4.76
C ASN A 37 11.03 33.48 -6.06
N THR A 38 12.13 34.18 -6.31
CA THR A 38 12.45 34.72 -7.63
C THR A 38 13.23 33.65 -8.41
N VAL A 39 12.53 32.90 -9.26
CA VAL A 39 13.21 32.15 -10.32
C VAL A 39 13.61 33.19 -11.36
N SER A 40 14.91 33.36 -11.62
CA SER A 40 15.34 34.18 -12.76
C SER A 40 14.74 33.55 -14.02
N GLU A 41 14.03 34.34 -14.83
CA GLU A 41 13.38 33.86 -16.06
C GLU A 41 14.39 33.33 -17.09
N GLU A 42 15.69 33.55 -16.86
CA GLU A 42 16.82 33.07 -17.68
C GLU A 42 17.30 31.66 -17.28
N GLY A 43 16.37 30.74 -17.07
CA GLY A 43 16.71 29.32 -17.02
C GLY A 43 16.98 28.81 -18.43
N ASP A 44 18.24 28.78 -18.89
CA ASP A 44 18.61 28.14 -20.15
C ASP A 44 18.19 26.67 -20.10
N VAL A 45 17.29 26.25 -20.99
CA VAL A 45 16.78 24.87 -21.06
C VAL A 45 17.93 23.87 -21.16
N ASN A 46 19.05 24.26 -21.80
CA ASN A 46 20.23 23.40 -21.89
C ASN A 46 20.90 23.16 -20.53
N SER A 47 20.83 24.12 -19.61
CA SER A 47 21.35 23.97 -18.24
C SER A 47 20.52 22.95 -17.44
N ALA A 48 19.20 22.96 -17.61
CA ALA A 48 18.31 21.98 -17.01
C ALA A 48 18.54 20.56 -17.58
N ILE A 49 18.71 20.45 -18.90
CA ILE A 49 19.03 19.17 -19.56
C ILE A 49 20.36 18.62 -19.05
N LYS A 50 21.42 19.43 -19.01
CA LYS A 50 22.73 19.01 -18.48
C LYS A 50 22.67 18.59 -17.03
N LEU A 51 21.84 19.24 -16.22
CA LEU A 51 21.65 18.86 -14.82
C LEU A 51 20.97 17.48 -14.71
N VAL A 52 19.93 17.22 -15.52
CA VAL A 52 19.28 15.90 -15.59
C VAL A 52 20.26 14.82 -16.06
N ASP A 53 21.04 15.10 -17.11
CA ASP A 53 22.02 14.15 -17.66
C ASP A 53 23.22 13.92 -16.72
N SER A 54 23.50 14.86 -15.80
CA SER A 54 24.56 14.70 -14.80
C SER A 54 24.23 13.66 -13.72
N PHE A 55 22.95 13.32 -13.55
CA PHE A 55 22.56 12.25 -12.66
C PHE A 55 22.80 10.90 -13.35
N PRO A 56 23.50 9.96 -12.69
CA PRO A 56 23.63 8.62 -13.25
C PRO A 56 22.24 8.04 -13.48
N THR A 57 22.04 7.41 -14.64
CA THR A 57 20.81 6.71 -14.96
C THR A 57 20.55 5.73 -13.84
N ARG A 58 19.50 6.01 -13.06
CA ARG A 58 19.04 5.15 -11.99
C ARG A 58 18.64 3.83 -12.63
N ASN A 59 19.47 2.81 -12.44
CA ASN A 59 19.20 1.43 -12.90
C ASN A 59 18.19 0.75 -11.96
N ASP A 60 17.23 1.54 -11.47
CA ASP A 60 16.18 1.09 -10.60
C ASP A 60 15.22 0.36 -11.53
N MET A 61 15.14 -0.97 -11.48
CA MET A 61 14.13 -1.70 -12.25
C MET A 61 12.74 -1.31 -11.74
N PRO A 62 11.96 -0.46 -12.46
CA PRO A 62 10.63 -0.13 -12.01
C PRO A 62 9.78 -1.41 -12.09
N GLY A 63 9.24 -1.86 -10.95
CA GLY A 63 8.45 -3.09 -10.86
C GLY A 63 9.18 -4.31 -10.32
N ALA A 64 10.46 -4.21 -9.95
CA ALA A 64 11.14 -5.27 -9.21
C ALA A 64 10.44 -5.50 -7.87
N ARG A 65 9.95 -6.73 -7.64
CA ARG A 65 9.34 -7.12 -6.36
C ARG A 65 10.41 -7.06 -5.27
N THR A 66 10.12 -6.34 -4.18
CA THR A 66 11.01 -6.31 -3.01
C THR A 66 11.06 -7.68 -2.35
N ILE A 67 12.25 -8.26 -2.26
CA ILE A 67 12.49 -9.49 -1.50
C ILE A 67 12.60 -9.11 -0.02
N PRO A 68 11.79 -9.70 0.87
CA PRO A 68 11.87 -9.39 2.29
C PRO A 68 13.22 -9.84 2.86
N SER A 69 13.77 -9.04 3.79
CA SER A 69 15.07 -9.32 4.42
C SER A 69 15.02 -10.50 5.39
N LYS A 70 13.83 -10.96 5.77
CA LYS A 70 13.59 -12.09 6.66
C LYS A 70 12.40 -12.91 6.16
N VAL A 71 12.43 -14.20 6.45
CA VAL A 71 11.28 -15.10 6.24
C VAL A 71 10.12 -14.58 7.09
N ILE A 72 8.97 -14.36 6.44
CA ILE A 72 7.74 -13.95 7.10
C ILE A 72 7.06 -15.23 7.62
N PRO A 73 6.79 -15.36 8.93
CA PRO A 73 6.12 -16.53 9.46
C PRO A 73 4.66 -16.60 8.96
N GLU A 74 4.18 -17.82 8.73
CA GLU A 74 2.77 -18.03 8.41
C GLU A 74 1.88 -17.56 9.56
N THR A 75 0.81 -16.84 9.21
CA THR A 75 -0.18 -16.38 10.18
C THR A 75 -1.28 -17.43 10.28
N ASP A 76 -1.75 -17.72 11.50
CA ASP A 76 -2.96 -18.54 11.69
C ASP A 76 -4.18 -17.83 11.09
N ARG A 77 -4.94 -18.57 10.28
CA ARG A 77 -6.10 -18.11 9.50
C ARG A 77 -7.31 -19.01 9.71
N SER A 78 -7.23 -19.97 10.62
CA SER A 78 -8.29 -20.94 10.90
C SER A 78 -9.60 -20.31 11.35
N ASP A 79 -9.53 -19.12 11.95
CA ASP A 79 -10.69 -18.33 12.42
C ASP A 79 -11.36 -17.50 11.31
N ARG A 80 -10.74 -17.38 10.12
CA ARG A 80 -11.24 -16.58 9.00
C ARG A 80 -11.96 -17.46 7.97
N PRO A 81 -13.30 -17.47 7.95
CA PRO A 81 -14.06 -18.29 7.01
C PRO A 81 -13.75 -17.87 5.57
N GLY A 82 -13.35 -18.84 4.74
CA GLY A 82 -12.97 -18.62 3.34
C GLY A 82 -11.48 -18.32 3.12
N GLU A 83 -10.70 -18.06 4.17
CA GLU A 83 -9.25 -17.86 4.07
C GLU A 83 -8.47 -19.15 4.39
N ASP A 84 -8.97 -19.94 5.34
CA ASP A 84 -8.44 -21.28 5.60
C ASP A 84 -8.85 -22.24 4.47
N ARG A 85 -7.86 -22.53 3.63
CA ARG A 85 -8.01 -23.38 2.45
C ARG A 85 -8.24 -24.85 2.81
N GLU A 86 -7.66 -25.33 3.91
CA GLU A 86 -7.84 -26.72 4.35
C GLU A 86 -9.23 -26.93 4.92
N PHE A 87 -9.71 -25.97 5.72
CA PHE A 87 -11.09 -25.98 6.23
C PHE A 87 -12.10 -25.96 5.09
N MET A 88 -11.90 -25.11 4.07
CA MET A 88 -12.79 -25.03 2.91
C MET A 88 -12.79 -26.32 2.09
N ASP A 89 -11.65 -26.97 1.91
CA ASP A 89 -11.58 -28.27 1.23
C ASP A 89 -12.37 -29.35 1.99
N ARG A 90 -12.26 -29.37 3.33
CA ARG A 90 -13.03 -30.29 4.18
C ARG A 90 -14.52 -30.01 4.09
N PHE A 91 -14.93 -28.75 4.26
CA PHE A 91 -16.33 -28.35 4.14
C PHE A 91 -16.93 -28.74 2.79
N LYS A 92 -16.21 -28.49 1.70
CA LYS A 92 -16.67 -28.85 0.35
C LYS A 92 -16.71 -30.37 0.12
N ALA A 93 -15.77 -31.12 0.67
CA ALA A 93 -15.79 -32.57 0.61
C ALA A 93 -17.00 -33.16 1.37
N GLU A 94 -17.29 -32.65 2.57
CA GLU A 94 -18.48 -33.05 3.32
C GLU A 94 -19.78 -32.69 2.58
N GLU A 95 -19.84 -31.50 1.98
CA GLU A 95 -20.97 -31.04 1.16
C GLU A 95 -21.21 -31.99 -0.03
N GLU A 96 -20.15 -32.42 -0.71
CA GLU A 96 -20.22 -33.35 -1.85
C GLU A 96 -20.65 -34.76 -1.44
N ILE A 97 -20.20 -35.26 -0.29
CA ILE A 97 -20.62 -36.57 0.24
C ILE A 97 -22.10 -36.55 0.60
N ARG A 98 -22.55 -35.48 1.28
CA ARG A 98 -23.97 -35.29 1.61
C ARG A 98 -24.83 -35.21 0.35
N LYS A 99 -24.37 -34.50 -0.69
CA LYS A 99 -25.04 -34.41 -2.01
C LYS A 99 -25.10 -35.75 -2.74
N THR A 100 -24.06 -36.58 -2.63
CA THR A 100 -24.01 -37.89 -3.28
C THR A 100 -24.75 -38.99 -2.50
N GLY A 101 -25.31 -38.66 -1.32
CA GLY A 101 -26.06 -39.61 -0.49
C GLY A 101 -25.20 -40.72 0.11
N LYS A 102 -23.87 -40.57 0.08
CA LYS A 102 -22.93 -41.50 0.69
C LYS A 102 -22.83 -41.24 2.19
N GLU A 103 -22.44 -42.27 2.94
CA GLU A 103 -22.17 -42.13 4.36
C GLU A 103 -21.03 -41.13 4.59
N LEU A 104 -21.29 -40.18 5.49
CA LEU A 104 -20.31 -39.20 5.92
C LEU A 104 -19.30 -39.90 6.84
N SER A 105 -18.18 -40.32 6.26
CA SER A 105 -17.05 -40.87 7.01
C SER A 105 -15.76 -40.13 6.66
N GLU A 106 -14.85 -40.03 7.63
CA GLU A 106 -13.54 -39.40 7.44
C GLU A 106 -12.76 -39.94 6.23
N PRO A 107 -12.67 -41.27 5.98
CA PRO A 107 -11.96 -41.76 4.80
C PRO A 107 -12.54 -41.27 3.46
N ASN A 108 -13.87 -41.12 3.37
CA ASN A 108 -14.53 -40.58 2.18
C ASN A 108 -14.20 -39.10 1.99
N VAL A 109 -14.19 -38.33 3.09
CA VAL A 109 -13.85 -36.91 3.10
C VAL A 109 -12.39 -36.73 2.67
N GLU A 110 -11.46 -37.48 3.26
CA GLU A 110 -10.03 -37.42 2.94
C GLU A 110 -9.74 -37.79 1.49
N LYS A 111 -10.45 -38.77 0.92
CA LYS A 111 -10.31 -39.12 -0.49
C LYS A 111 -10.60 -37.92 -1.40
N ILE A 112 -11.73 -37.23 -1.17
CA ILE A 112 -12.13 -36.07 -1.97
C ILE A 112 -11.16 -34.89 -1.76
N ILE A 113 -10.71 -34.65 -0.53
CA ILE A 113 -9.67 -33.64 -0.24
C ILE A 113 -8.38 -33.99 -1.00
N GLY A 114 -7.98 -35.26 -1.02
CA GLY A 114 -6.81 -35.76 -1.75
C GLY A 114 -6.92 -35.50 -3.26
N GLU A 115 -8.07 -35.80 -3.86
CA GLU A 115 -8.35 -35.51 -5.26
C GLU A 115 -8.28 -34.00 -5.56
N ARG A 116 -8.84 -33.15 -4.69
CA ARG A 116 -8.71 -31.69 -4.80
C ARG A 116 -7.26 -31.21 -4.71
N LYS A 117 -6.48 -31.73 -3.76
CA LYS A 117 -5.05 -31.44 -3.60
C LYS A 117 -4.23 -31.90 -4.82
N ALA A 118 -4.60 -33.02 -5.44
CA ALA A 118 -3.94 -33.52 -6.65
C ALA A 118 -4.21 -32.62 -7.86
N LYS A 119 -5.47 -32.26 -8.12
CA LYS A 119 -5.84 -31.36 -9.23
C LYS A 119 -5.14 -30.00 -9.16
N ARG A 120 -4.94 -29.47 -7.95
CA ARG A 120 -4.20 -28.22 -7.77
C ARG A 120 -2.72 -28.37 -8.10
N ARG A 121 -2.07 -29.42 -7.62
CA ARG A 121 -0.66 -29.70 -7.98
C ARG A 121 -0.46 -29.85 -9.48
N GLU A 122 -1.40 -30.52 -10.16
CA GLU A 122 -1.39 -30.63 -11.61
C GLU A 122 -1.52 -29.27 -12.30
N LEU A 123 -2.43 -28.41 -11.84
CA LEU A 123 -2.57 -27.05 -12.34
C LEU A 123 -1.31 -26.20 -12.11
N ASP A 124 -0.73 -26.27 -10.92
CA ASP A 124 0.48 -25.52 -10.57
C ASP A 124 1.66 -25.94 -11.48
N ASN A 125 1.81 -27.24 -11.75
CA ASN A 125 2.82 -27.76 -12.68
C ASN A 125 2.57 -27.33 -14.14
N LEU A 126 1.32 -27.21 -14.56
CA LEU A 126 0.99 -26.72 -15.91
C LEU A 126 1.28 -25.22 -16.03
N LEU A 127 0.99 -24.44 -14.99
CA LEU A 127 1.26 -23.01 -14.95
C LEU A 127 2.75 -22.69 -14.87
N SER A 128 3.55 -23.49 -14.15
CA SER A 128 5.01 -23.28 -14.12
C SER A 128 5.62 -23.40 -15.52
N GLY A 129 5.14 -24.32 -16.35
CA GLY A 129 5.59 -24.42 -17.75
C GLY A 129 5.19 -23.22 -18.62
N VAL A 130 4.14 -22.48 -18.25
CA VAL A 130 3.78 -21.21 -18.92
C VAL A 130 4.70 -20.08 -18.46
N ASP A 131 5.02 -20.01 -17.17
CA ASP A 131 5.98 -19.04 -16.64
C ASP A 131 7.37 -19.24 -17.28
N ASP A 132 7.81 -20.50 -17.44
CA ASP A 132 9.06 -20.82 -18.14
C ASP A 132 9.05 -20.29 -19.59
N LEU A 133 7.94 -20.49 -20.33
CA LEU A 133 7.80 -20.00 -21.70
C LEU A 133 7.83 -18.47 -21.80
N ILE A 134 7.21 -17.76 -20.85
CA ILE A 134 7.21 -16.29 -20.82
C ILE A 134 8.61 -15.75 -20.48
N ASN A 135 9.35 -16.44 -19.61
CA ASN A 135 10.70 -16.03 -19.23
C ASN A 135 11.73 -16.30 -20.33
N ASP A 136 11.56 -17.36 -21.13
CA ASP A 136 12.42 -17.69 -22.27
C ASP A 136 12.33 -16.66 -23.43
N GLU A 137 11.21 -15.95 -23.61
CA GLU A 137 11.07 -14.90 -24.64
C GLU A 137 11.68 -13.54 -24.24
N ASN A 138 12.21 -13.40 -23.02
CA ASN A 138 12.77 -12.15 -22.49
C ASN A 138 14.29 -12.17 -22.21
N GLU A 139 15.02 -13.20 -22.67
CA GLU A 139 16.50 -13.21 -22.83
C GLU A 139 16.93 -12.86 -24.27
#